data_AF-A0A162YI50-F1
#
_entry.id   AF-A0A162YI50-F1
#
_cell.length_a   1.000
_cell.length_b   1.000
_cell.length_c   1.000
_cell.angle_alpha   90.00
_cell.angle_beta   90.00
_cell.angle_gamma   90.00
#
_symmetry.space_group_name_H-M   'P 1'
#
loop_
_entity.id
_entity.type
_entity.pdbx_description
1 polymer ?
#
loop_
_entity_poly.entity_id
_entity_poly.type
_entity_poly.pdbx_seq_one_letter_code
_entity_poly.pdbx_strand_id
1 'polypeptide(L)'
;MATPNIGSNDAAGYVAQFTMMEKVKQYLEALNIAVSEKLHIHAATVHHEDLPHDNVDSSIASTTETGTLTPASVRSVVPDRLHMRIPPSNYGAVIPGSIYRCSYPEPANYEFIKDLKIQSILTLVPEPIAPEYQSFMDNSGIQHFRVHIRANKGEVRVDSCEMQRALRLIMDRSNHPIMIHCNKGKHRTGCTVACFRRICGLDMDTIREEYHTYAGKKARFLDEVFFENFDLNLVMWMARQEKWAGTKIECGSGLECKHEHEEVTKAVENAPLSPPTTPVMCLAVPEPLP
;
A
#
# COMPACT_ATOMS: atom_id res chain seq x y z
N MET A 1 -54.46 13.88 -7.93
CA MET A 1 -53.32 13.12 -8.50
C MET A 1 -52.10 14.01 -8.36
N ALA A 2 -51.26 13.75 -7.36
CA ALA A 2 -49.99 14.45 -7.18
C ALA A 2 -48.90 13.59 -7.83
N THR A 3 -48.29 14.09 -8.89
CA THR A 3 -47.08 13.50 -9.48
C THR A 3 -45.88 13.93 -8.64
N PRO A 4 -45.00 13.00 -8.19
CA PRO A 4 -43.79 13.40 -7.52
C PRO A 4 -42.82 13.95 -8.56
N ASN A 5 -42.36 15.18 -8.34
CA ASN A 5 -41.31 15.83 -9.09
C ASN A 5 -39.97 15.21 -8.65
N ILE A 6 -39.50 14.18 -9.37
CA ILE A 6 -38.16 13.60 -9.18
C ILE A 6 -37.18 14.61 -9.75
N GLY A 7 -36.31 15.14 -8.87
CA GLY A 7 -35.44 16.27 -9.14
C GLY A 7 -34.46 16.01 -10.28
N SER A 8 -34.28 17.03 -11.12
CA SER A 8 -33.32 17.10 -12.23
C SER A 8 -31.84 16.93 -11.82
N ASN A 9 -31.53 16.98 -10.51
CA ASN A 9 -30.17 16.80 -10.00
C ASN A 9 -29.74 15.33 -9.93
N ASP A 10 -30.68 14.40 -9.71
CA ASP A 10 -30.34 12.97 -9.61
C ASP A 10 -30.01 12.38 -10.99
N ALA A 11 -30.72 12.84 -12.03
CA ALA A 11 -30.45 12.44 -13.41
C ALA A 11 -29.08 12.93 -13.91
N ALA A 12 -28.67 14.14 -13.53
CA ALA A 12 -27.35 14.68 -13.92
C ALA A 12 -26.19 13.95 -13.23
N GLY A 13 -26.35 13.60 -11.94
CA GLY A 13 -25.38 12.79 -11.21
C GLY A 13 -25.26 11.37 -11.75
N TYR A 14 -26.38 10.73 -12.10
CA TYR A 14 -26.41 9.42 -12.75
C TYR A 14 -25.76 9.43 -14.14
N VAL A 15 -26.05 10.45 -14.96
CA VAL A 15 -25.47 10.57 -16.30
C VAL A 15 -23.95 10.81 -16.21
N ALA A 16 -23.49 11.65 -15.28
CA ALA A 16 -22.06 11.88 -15.05
C ALA A 16 -21.33 10.59 -14.59
N GLN A 17 -21.89 9.86 -13.63
CA GLN A 17 -21.36 8.57 -13.20
C GLN A 17 -21.31 7.54 -14.32
N PHE A 18 -22.37 7.46 -15.14
CA PHE A 18 -22.45 6.55 -16.28
C PHE A 18 -21.40 6.87 -17.35
N THR A 19 -21.21 8.15 -17.68
CA THR A 19 -20.17 8.58 -18.64
C THR A 19 -18.75 8.33 -18.14
N MET A 20 -18.52 8.37 -16.83
CA MET A 20 -17.22 8.07 -16.25
C MET A 20 -16.94 6.57 -16.22
N MET A 21 -17.95 5.74 -15.89
CA MET A 21 -17.86 4.29 -16.05
C MET A 21 -17.53 3.89 -17.49
N GLU A 22 -18.16 4.50 -18.49
CA GLU A 22 -17.85 4.22 -19.90
C GLU A 22 -16.43 4.64 -20.31
N LYS A 23 -15.97 5.83 -19.88
CA LYS A 23 -14.58 6.28 -20.13
C LYS A 23 -13.56 5.35 -19.48
N VAL A 24 -13.80 4.95 -18.24
CA VAL A 24 -12.97 3.97 -17.53
C VAL A 24 -13.01 2.63 -18.29
N LYS A 25 -14.19 2.16 -18.70
CA LYS A 25 -14.34 0.88 -19.41
C LYS A 25 -13.54 0.87 -20.70
N GLN A 26 -13.66 1.93 -21.51
CA GLN A 26 -12.91 2.09 -22.75
C GLN A 26 -11.39 2.18 -22.52
N TYR A 27 -10.96 2.84 -21.45
CA TYR A 27 -9.54 2.89 -21.06
C TYR A 27 -9.01 1.50 -20.67
N LEU A 28 -9.79 0.72 -19.93
CA LEU A 28 -9.43 -0.65 -19.53
C LEU A 28 -9.42 -1.62 -20.70
N GLU A 29 -10.39 -1.51 -21.60
CA GLU A 29 -10.45 -2.26 -22.86
C GLU A 29 -9.24 -1.93 -23.75
N ALA A 30 -8.86 -0.65 -23.85
CA ALA A 30 -7.68 -0.22 -24.60
C ALA A 30 -6.36 -0.76 -24.01
N LEU A 31 -6.30 -0.97 -22.69
CA LEU A 31 -5.15 -1.58 -22.02
C LEU A 31 -5.21 -3.12 -21.96
N ASN A 32 -6.29 -3.73 -22.45
CA ASN A 32 -6.54 -5.18 -22.42
C ASN A 32 -6.41 -5.78 -21.00
N ILE A 33 -6.85 -5.03 -19.99
CA ILE A 33 -6.77 -5.40 -18.57
C ILE A 33 -8.12 -5.99 -18.13
N ALA A 34 -8.11 -7.20 -17.57
CA ALA A 34 -9.27 -7.76 -16.90
C ALA A 34 -9.47 -7.12 -15.51
N VAL A 35 -10.66 -6.61 -15.24
CA VAL A 35 -11.01 -5.87 -14.02
C VAL A 35 -12.37 -6.36 -13.52
N SER A 36 -12.53 -6.55 -12.20
CA SER A 36 -13.84 -6.92 -11.64
C SER A 36 -14.86 -5.78 -11.75
N GLU A 37 -16.15 -6.12 -11.74
CA GLU A 37 -17.23 -5.10 -11.73
C GLU A 37 -17.12 -4.15 -10.54
N LYS A 38 -16.72 -4.67 -9.36
CA LYS A 38 -16.48 -3.84 -8.17
C LYS A 38 -15.35 -2.84 -8.38
N LEU A 39 -14.22 -3.27 -8.95
CA LEU A 39 -13.10 -2.38 -9.22
C LEU A 39 -13.45 -1.36 -10.32
N HIS A 40 -14.28 -1.75 -11.27
CA HIS A 40 -14.83 -0.84 -12.28
C HIS A 40 -15.67 0.28 -11.67
N ILE A 41 -16.57 -0.06 -10.73
CA ILE A 41 -17.42 0.92 -10.03
C ILE A 41 -16.58 1.84 -9.14
N HIS A 42 -15.60 1.28 -8.41
CA HIS A 42 -14.68 2.04 -7.58
C HIS A 42 -13.90 3.06 -8.40
N ALA A 43 -13.33 2.65 -9.53
CA ALA A 43 -12.57 3.52 -10.43
C ALA A 43 -13.35 4.72 -10.96
N ALA A 44 -14.66 4.58 -11.11
CA ALA A 44 -15.54 5.65 -11.57
C ALA A 44 -16.01 6.60 -10.47
N THR A 45 -15.88 6.21 -9.20
CA THR A 45 -16.42 6.96 -8.05
C THR A 45 -15.35 7.51 -7.13
N VAL A 46 -14.12 6.99 -7.22
CA VAL A 46 -12.97 7.38 -6.40
C VAL A 46 -11.88 8.01 -7.28
N HIS A 47 -11.15 8.99 -6.74
CA HIS A 47 -10.11 9.68 -7.50
C HIS A 47 -8.83 8.84 -7.61
N HIS A 48 -8.35 8.63 -8.84
CA HIS A 48 -7.05 8.00 -9.15
C HIS A 48 -6.20 8.92 -10.05
N GLU A 49 -4.94 9.18 -9.71
CA GLU A 49 -4.10 10.15 -10.45
C GLU A 49 -3.79 9.76 -11.90
N ASP A 50 -3.98 8.49 -12.24
CA ASP A 50 -3.69 7.88 -13.54
C ASP A 50 -4.96 7.63 -14.38
N LEU A 51 -6.14 8.05 -13.91
CA LEU A 51 -7.39 8.03 -14.69
C LEU A 51 -7.83 9.44 -15.10
N PRO A 52 -8.49 9.58 -16.27
CA PRO A 52 -9.09 10.85 -16.67
C PRO A 52 -10.28 11.19 -15.77
N HIS A 53 -10.23 12.36 -15.12
CA HIS A 53 -11.34 12.91 -14.32
C HIS A 53 -11.98 14.09 -15.05
N ASP A 54 -13.29 14.24 -14.90
CA ASP A 54 -13.96 15.50 -15.26
C ASP A 54 -13.56 16.54 -14.21
N ASN A 55 -12.81 17.57 -14.64
CA ASN A 55 -12.32 18.65 -13.79
C ASN A 55 -13.49 19.46 -13.20
N VAL A 56 -14.04 19.01 -12.07
CA VAL A 56 -14.84 19.86 -11.19
C VAL A 56 -13.93 20.34 -10.08
N ASP A 57 -13.17 21.38 -10.39
CA ASP A 57 -12.30 22.09 -9.46
C ASP A 57 -13.12 22.52 -8.24
N SER A 58 -12.90 21.86 -7.12
CA SER A 58 -13.54 22.19 -5.85
C SER A 58 -12.51 22.75 -4.89
N SER A 59 -12.61 24.07 -4.72
CA SER A 59 -12.23 24.88 -3.56
C SER A 59 -10.75 25.26 -3.36
N ILE A 60 -10.49 26.54 -3.62
CA ILE A 60 -9.55 27.36 -2.84
C ILE A 60 -10.23 27.64 -1.50
N ALA A 61 -9.70 27.07 -0.42
CA ALA A 61 -9.94 27.55 0.94
C ALA A 61 -8.70 28.31 1.40
N SER A 62 -8.80 29.65 1.42
CA SER A 62 -7.78 30.52 2.00
C SER A 62 -7.96 30.50 3.52
N THR A 63 -7.04 29.85 4.23
CA THR A 63 -6.92 29.97 5.68
C THR A 63 -6.08 31.21 5.99
N THR A 64 -6.70 32.25 6.52
CA THR A 64 -6.00 33.38 7.13
C THR A 64 -5.38 32.92 8.44
N GLU A 65 -4.06 32.69 8.45
CA GLU A 65 -3.31 32.41 9.68
C GLU A 65 -3.21 33.69 10.51
N THR A 66 -3.85 33.69 11.68
CA THR A 66 -3.60 34.71 12.71
C THR A 66 -2.62 34.08 13.71
N GLY A 67 -1.34 34.13 13.40
CA GLY A 67 -0.29 33.58 14.26
C GLY A 67 0.04 34.52 15.42
N THR A 68 -0.14 34.06 16.66
CA THR A 68 0.53 34.64 17.83
C THR A 68 1.98 34.18 17.88
N LEU A 69 2.91 35.10 18.14
CA LEU A 69 4.34 34.83 18.25
C LEU A 69 4.62 33.87 19.41
N THR A 70 5.08 32.67 19.09
CA THR A 70 5.64 31.72 20.08
C THR A 70 6.94 32.30 20.66
N PRO A 71 7.11 32.36 21.99
CA PRO A 71 8.37 32.80 22.57
C PRO A 71 9.52 31.88 22.11
N ALA A 72 10.67 32.48 21.79
CA ALA A 72 11.86 31.73 21.46
C ALA A 72 12.22 30.76 22.59
N SER A 73 12.19 29.46 22.29
CA SER A 73 12.51 28.40 23.24
C SER A 73 13.97 28.54 23.66
N VAL A 74 14.19 28.86 24.93
CA VAL A 74 15.48 28.67 25.59
C VAL A 74 15.80 27.18 25.47
N ARG A 75 16.93 26.83 24.83
CA ARG A 75 17.47 25.46 24.81
C ARG A 75 17.77 25.01 26.24
N SER A 76 16.74 24.56 26.93
CA SER A 76 16.86 23.70 28.10
C SER A 76 17.35 22.36 27.61
N VAL A 77 18.34 21.78 28.29
CA VAL A 77 18.70 20.38 28.11
C VAL A 77 17.48 19.58 28.57
N VAL A 78 16.66 19.18 27.60
CA VAL A 78 15.45 18.40 27.84
C VAL A 78 15.90 16.99 28.24
N PRO A 79 15.43 16.44 29.37
CA PRO A 79 15.72 15.05 29.74
C PRO A 79 15.44 14.09 28.58
N ASP A 80 16.27 13.04 28.37
CA ASP A 80 16.15 12.13 27.23
C ASP A 80 14.73 11.57 27.02
N ARG A 81 13.99 11.31 28.10
CA ARG A 81 12.60 10.83 28.05
C ARG A 81 11.59 11.84 27.48
N LEU A 82 11.98 13.11 27.34
CA LEU A 82 11.19 14.22 26.81
C LEU A 82 11.69 14.66 25.42
N HIS A 83 12.69 13.96 24.85
CA HIS A 83 13.12 14.20 23.48
C HIS A 83 12.03 13.72 22.50
N MET A 84 11.50 14.65 21.72
CA MET A 84 10.50 14.35 20.70
C MET A 84 11.13 13.51 19.59
N ARG A 85 10.62 12.30 19.39
CA ARG A 85 11.01 11.43 18.27
C ARG A 85 10.07 11.67 17.10
N ILE A 86 10.63 11.82 15.90
CA ILE A 86 9.86 12.14 14.70
C ILE A 86 9.72 10.88 13.85
N PRO A 87 8.51 10.32 13.69
CA PRO A 87 8.32 9.20 12.78
C PRO A 87 8.61 9.63 11.33
N PRO A 88 9.08 8.70 10.47
CA PRO A 88 9.16 9.00 9.04
C PRO A 88 7.80 9.40 8.48
N SER A 89 7.79 10.16 7.39
CA SER A 89 6.53 10.53 6.74
C SER A 89 5.74 9.29 6.30
N ASN A 90 4.41 9.39 6.27
CA ASN A 90 3.52 8.29 5.90
C ASN A 90 3.73 7.00 6.72
N TYR A 91 4.24 7.14 7.95
CA TYR A 91 4.42 6.03 8.89
C TYR A 91 3.07 5.45 9.34
N GLY A 92 3.02 4.13 9.50
CA GLY A 92 1.90 3.44 10.10
C GLY A 92 2.23 2.00 10.47
N ALA A 93 1.48 1.44 11.41
CA ALA A 93 1.52 0.01 11.73
C ALA A 93 0.60 -0.74 10.77
N VAL A 94 1.15 -1.69 10.01
CA VAL A 94 0.37 -2.67 9.25
C VAL A 94 -0.14 -3.73 10.22
N ILE A 95 0.78 -4.31 11.00
CA ILE A 95 0.49 -5.17 12.14
C ILE A 95 1.20 -4.58 13.36
N PRO A 96 0.47 -4.04 14.34
CA PRO A 96 1.06 -3.46 15.54
C PRO A 96 2.06 -4.41 16.19
N GLY A 97 3.27 -3.92 16.48
CA GLY A 97 4.33 -4.72 17.10
C GLY A 97 5.14 -5.60 16.14
N SER A 98 4.75 -5.73 14.87
CA SER A 98 5.40 -6.67 13.94
C SER A 98 5.75 -6.09 12.58
N ILE A 99 4.81 -5.42 11.90
CA ILE A 99 5.01 -4.95 10.53
C ILE A 99 4.63 -3.47 10.45
N TYR A 100 5.58 -2.66 10.02
CA TYR A 100 5.42 -1.22 9.86
C TYR A 100 5.64 -0.80 8.41
N ARG A 101 5.06 0.34 8.04
CA ARG A 101 5.25 0.97 6.73
C ARG A 101 5.65 2.44 6.90
N CYS A 102 6.36 2.99 5.92
CA CYS A 102 6.67 4.44 5.87
C CYS A 102 7.14 4.92 4.48
N SER A 103 7.39 6.22 4.36
CA SER A 103 8.24 6.80 3.31
C SER A 103 9.72 6.50 3.57
N TYR A 104 10.59 6.88 2.62
CA TYR A 104 12.03 6.78 2.80
C TYR A 104 12.46 7.50 4.09
N PRO A 105 13.16 6.84 5.04
CA PRO A 105 13.60 7.48 6.27
C PRO A 105 14.69 8.53 6.05
N GLU A 106 14.58 9.61 6.82
CA GLU A 106 15.56 10.69 6.87
C GLU A 106 16.26 10.69 8.24
N PRO A 107 17.42 11.37 8.40
CA PRO A 107 18.19 11.35 9.65
C PRO A 107 17.39 11.73 10.90
N ALA A 108 16.44 12.66 10.77
CA ALA A 108 15.55 13.06 11.85
C ALA A 108 14.65 11.92 12.38
N ASN A 109 14.51 10.82 11.63
CA ASN A 109 13.65 9.69 11.98
C ASN A 109 14.40 8.52 12.62
N TYR A 110 15.72 8.50 12.56
CA TYR A 110 16.51 7.33 12.95
C TYR A 110 16.34 6.97 14.42
N GLU A 111 16.24 7.97 15.30
CA GLU A 111 15.98 7.73 16.71
C GLU A 111 14.59 7.11 16.96
N PHE A 112 13.58 7.53 16.21
CA PHE A 112 12.25 6.91 16.26
C PHE A 112 12.30 5.44 15.83
N ILE A 113 12.99 5.14 14.73
CA ILE A 113 13.15 3.76 14.21
C ILE A 113 13.88 2.88 15.23
N LYS A 114 14.90 3.42 15.88
CA LYS A 114 15.66 2.74 16.93
C LYS A 114 14.79 2.44 18.16
N ASP A 115 13.99 3.40 18.61
CA ASP A 115 13.10 3.23 19.76
C ASP A 115 11.98 2.22 19.48
N LEU A 116 11.55 2.11 18.22
CA LEU A 116 10.61 1.08 17.76
C LEU A 116 11.23 -0.33 17.71
N LYS A 117 12.55 -0.45 17.90
CA LYS A 117 13.31 -1.71 17.89
C LYS A 117 13.13 -2.49 16.60
N ILE A 118 13.13 -1.78 15.47
CA ILE A 118 13.10 -2.39 14.15
C ILE A 118 14.31 -3.32 14.00
N GLN A 119 14.07 -4.57 13.64
CA GLN A 119 15.11 -5.57 13.39
C GLN A 119 15.51 -5.61 11.93
N SER A 120 14.55 -5.37 11.02
CA SER A 120 14.82 -5.38 9.59
C SER A 120 14.09 -4.29 8.83
N ILE A 121 14.70 -3.86 7.73
CA ILE A 121 14.15 -2.85 6.82
C ILE A 121 14.07 -3.44 5.42
N LEU A 122 12.91 -3.30 4.78
CA LEU A 122 12.68 -3.68 3.39
C LEU A 122 12.50 -2.43 2.52
N THR A 123 13.50 -2.15 1.69
CA THR A 123 13.47 -1.06 0.70
C THR A 123 13.02 -1.57 -0.66
N LEU A 124 11.95 -0.97 -1.19
CA LEU A 124 11.28 -1.40 -2.42
C LEU A 124 11.73 -0.68 -3.70
N VAL A 125 12.86 0.03 -3.66
CA VAL A 125 13.27 0.97 -4.70
C VAL A 125 14.67 0.67 -5.23
N PRO A 126 14.94 0.87 -6.53
CA PRO A 126 16.25 0.58 -7.13
C PRO A 126 17.36 1.57 -6.77
N GLU A 127 16.99 2.76 -6.33
CA GLU A 127 17.92 3.84 -6.02
C GLU A 127 18.95 3.39 -4.98
N PRO A 128 20.21 3.85 -5.11
CA PRO A 128 21.25 3.54 -4.14
C PRO A 128 20.89 4.10 -2.77
N ILE A 129 21.28 3.37 -1.73
CA ILE A 129 21.05 3.76 -0.34
C ILE A 129 22.01 4.90 0.01
N ALA A 130 21.48 5.95 0.63
CA ALA A 130 22.30 7.04 1.14
C ALA A 130 23.33 6.50 2.18
N PRO A 131 24.62 6.89 2.10
CA PRO A 131 25.66 6.36 2.99
C PRO A 131 25.35 6.53 4.49
N GLU A 132 24.70 7.64 4.84
CA GLU A 132 24.25 7.93 6.21
C GLU A 132 23.17 6.95 6.68
N TYR A 133 22.23 6.59 5.79
CA TYR A 133 21.18 5.63 6.11
C TYR A 133 21.75 4.21 6.26
N GLN A 134 22.70 3.83 5.39
CA GLN A 134 23.44 2.58 5.53
C GLN A 134 24.18 2.52 6.87
N SER A 135 24.92 3.58 7.20
CA SER A 135 25.66 3.68 8.46
C SER A 135 24.73 3.58 9.68
N PHE A 136 23.54 4.18 9.62
CA PHE A 136 22.53 4.04 10.66
C PHE A 136 22.07 2.60 10.84
N MET A 137 21.76 1.89 9.74
CA MET A 137 21.33 0.50 9.78
C MET A 137 22.44 -0.40 10.36
N ASP A 138 23.68 -0.23 9.90
CA ASP A 138 24.84 -1.00 10.37
C ASP A 138 25.09 -0.79 11.87
N ASN A 139 25.11 0.48 12.32
CA ASN A 139 25.32 0.85 13.72
C ASN A 139 24.19 0.37 14.65
N SER A 140 22.98 0.24 14.12
CA SER A 140 21.81 -0.21 14.86
C SER A 140 21.60 -1.73 14.78
N GLY A 141 22.43 -2.45 14.01
CA GLY A 141 22.30 -3.88 13.78
C GLY A 141 21.03 -4.26 13.01
N ILE A 142 20.52 -3.36 12.16
CA ILE A 142 19.30 -3.58 11.38
C ILE A 142 19.65 -4.36 10.11
N GLN A 143 18.98 -5.49 9.89
CA GLN A 143 19.12 -6.26 8.66
C GLN A 143 18.41 -5.53 7.50
N HIS A 144 19.15 -5.28 6.42
CA HIS A 144 18.61 -4.56 5.27
C HIS A 144 18.32 -5.48 4.09
N PHE A 145 17.08 -5.44 3.59
CA PHE A 145 16.65 -6.12 2.38
C PHE A 145 16.29 -5.11 1.28
N ARG A 146 16.66 -5.42 0.04
CA ARG A 146 16.32 -4.63 -1.14
C ARG A 146 15.59 -5.49 -2.17
N VAL A 147 14.38 -5.09 -2.53
CA VAL A 147 13.56 -5.74 -3.56
C VAL A 147 13.10 -4.69 -4.56
N HIS A 148 13.37 -4.89 -5.84
CA HIS A 148 13.25 -3.81 -6.81
C HIS A 148 11.89 -3.86 -7.48
N ILE A 149 10.88 -3.28 -6.84
CA ILE A 149 9.52 -3.25 -7.40
C ILE A 149 9.41 -2.10 -8.42
N ARG A 150 9.15 -2.45 -9.68
CA ARG A 150 8.91 -1.47 -10.76
C ARG A 150 7.61 -0.70 -10.50
N ALA A 151 7.59 0.57 -10.89
CA ALA A 151 6.38 1.39 -10.73
C ALA A 151 5.34 1.07 -11.81
N ASN A 152 4.08 0.93 -11.41
CA ASN A 152 2.94 0.90 -12.33
C ASN A 152 2.63 2.32 -12.82
N LYS A 153 3.35 2.81 -13.83
CA LYS A 153 3.09 4.10 -14.47
C LYS A 153 2.81 3.87 -15.94
N GLY A 154 1.55 4.02 -16.36
CA GLY A 154 1.09 3.82 -17.74
C GLY A 154 0.76 2.36 -18.09
N GLU A 155 1.39 1.38 -17.44
CA GLU A 155 1.13 -0.06 -17.56
C GLU A 155 1.37 -0.74 -16.21
N VAL A 156 0.72 -1.89 -15.97
CA VAL A 156 1.06 -2.76 -14.82
C VAL A 156 2.40 -3.43 -15.10
N ARG A 157 3.43 -3.06 -14.33
CA ARG A 157 4.82 -3.51 -14.53
C ARG A 157 5.44 -4.14 -13.29
N VAL A 158 4.67 -4.29 -12.21
CA VAL A 158 5.13 -5.05 -11.06
C VAL A 158 5.22 -6.52 -11.46
N ASP A 159 6.46 -7.01 -11.60
CA ASP A 159 6.73 -8.41 -11.85
C ASP A 159 6.32 -9.25 -10.62
N SER A 160 5.49 -10.27 -10.82
CA SER A 160 5.02 -11.16 -9.75
C SER A 160 6.17 -11.79 -8.95
N CYS A 161 7.34 -12.01 -9.57
CA CYS A 161 8.56 -12.53 -8.94
C CYS A 161 9.10 -11.59 -7.84
N GLU A 162 9.13 -10.27 -8.07
CA GLU A 162 9.63 -9.30 -7.07
C GLU A 162 8.63 -9.09 -5.95
N MET A 163 7.32 -9.02 -6.27
CA MET A 163 6.29 -8.94 -5.24
C MET A 163 6.27 -10.19 -4.35
N GLN A 164 6.41 -11.38 -4.95
CA GLN A 164 6.56 -12.63 -4.21
C GLN A 164 7.75 -12.57 -3.25
N ARG A 165 8.91 -12.08 -3.70
CA ARG A 165 10.12 -11.96 -2.86
C ARG A 165 9.88 -11.03 -1.67
N ALA A 166 9.29 -9.86 -1.90
CA ALA A 166 8.95 -8.92 -0.84
C ALA A 166 8.00 -9.53 0.19
N LEU A 167 6.94 -10.20 -0.27
CA LEU A 167 5.95 -10.85 0.62
C LEU A 167 6.58 -11.96 1.45
N ARG A 168 7.53 -12.73 0.90
CA ARG A 168 8.25 -13.76 1.66
C ARG A 168 9.05 -13.17 2.83
N LEU A 169 9.74 -12.06 2.60
CA LEU A 169 10.49 -11.36 3.66
C LEU A 169 9.57 -10.79 4.75
N ILE A 170 8.42 -10.25 4.36
CA ILE A 170 7.44 -9.67 5.29
C ILE A 170 6.74 -10.74 6.12
N MET A 171 6.45 -11.91 5.56
CA MET A 171 5.76 -12.98 6.27
C MET A 171 6.68 -13.78 7.21
N ASP A 172 7.98 -13.82 6.93
CA ASP A 172 8.94 -14.48 7.81
C ASP A 172 9.05 -13.73 9.14
N ARG A 173 8.60 -14.38 10.21
CA ARG A 173 8.55 -13.80 11.56
C ARG A 173 9.92 -13.56 12.18
N SER A 174 10.97 -14.19 11.68
CA SER A 174 12.35 -13.96 12.14
C SER A 174 12.87 -12.57 11.77
N ASN A 175 12.22 -11.90 10.81
CA ASN A 175 12.57 -10.54 10.40
C ASN A 175 11.86 -9.46 11.24
N HIS A 176 11.00 -9.83 12.20
CA HIS A 176 10.09 -8.89 12.88
C HIS A 176 10.71 -8.32 14.17
N PRO A 177 10.56 -7.00 14.45
CA PRO A 177 9.71 -6.07 13.70
C PRO A 177 10.35 -5.53 12.41
N ILE A 178 9.60 -5.59 11.31
CA ILE A 178 10.06 -5.19 9.97
C ILE A 178 9.43 -3.86 9.55
N MET A 179 10.23 -2.97 8.96
CA MET A 179 9.76 -1.70 8.38
C MET A 179 9.89 -1.70 6.86
N ILE A 180 8.76 -1.50 6.17
CA ILE A 180 8.67 -1.53 4.71
C ILE A 180 8.59 -0.10 4.18
N HIS A 181 9.44 0.27 3.22
CA HIS A 181 9.35 1.58 2.59
C HIS A 181 9.69 1.57 1.10
N CYS A 182 9.16 2.57 0.41
CA CYS A 182 9.65 2.99 -0.89
C CYS A 182 10.11 4.45 -0.81
N ASN A 183 9.97 5.25 -1.87
CA ASN A 183 10.31 6.68 -1.80
C ASN A 183 9.32 7.45 -0.92
N LYS A 184 8.01 7.27 -1.14
CA LYS A 184 6.95 8.02 -0.42
C LYS A 184 6.01 7.14 0.42
N GLY A 185 6.23 5.82 0.43
CA GLY A 185 5.37 4.88 1.17
C GLY A 185 3.96 4.70 0.59
N LYS A 186 3.75 5.09 -0.68
CA LYS A 186 2.42 5.14 -1.33
C LYS A 186 2.17 3.94 -2.25
N HIS A 187 2.73 3.97 -3.45
CA HIS A 187 2.46 2.99 -4.53
C HIS A 187 3.03 1.60 -4.22
N ARG A 188 4.36 1.43 -4.34
CA ARG A 188 5.05 0.13 -4.14
C ARG A 188 4.77 -0.46 -2.76
N THR A 189 4.95 0.35 -1.71
CA THR A 189 4.61 -0.04 -0.34
C THR A 189 3.13 -0.37 -0.19
N GLY A 190 2.25 0.42 -0.81
CA GLY A 190 0.80 0.18 -0.80
C GLY A 190 0.42 -1.14 -1.47
N CYS A 191 0.95 -1.44 -2.65
CA CYS A 191 0.74 -2.73 -3.33
C CYS A 191 1.24 -3.90 -2.49
N THR A 192 2.44 -3.79 -1.90
CA THR A 192 2.98 -4.84 -1.05
C THR A 192 2.11 -5.09 0.19
N VAL A 193 1.69 -4.02 0.86
CA VAL A 193 0.79 -4.11 2.02
C VAL A 193 -0.58 -4.65 1.61
N ALA A 194 -1.15 -4.20 0.49
CA ALA A 194 -2.43 -4.68 -0.03
C ALA A 194 -2.39 -6.19 -0.35
N CYS A 195 -1.35 -6.67 -1.04
CA CYS A 195 -1.17 -8.10 -1.27
C CYS A 195 -1.04 -8.87 0.05
N PHE A 196 -0.30 -8.34 1.03
CA PHE A 196 -0.22 -8.94 2.37
C PHE A 196 -1.58 -9.00 3.07
N ARG A 197 -2.41 -7.95 3.00
CA ARG A 197 -3.77 -7.95 3.54
C ARG A 197 -4.67 -8.99 2.87
N ARG A 198 -4.55 -9.17 1.54
CA ARG A 198 -5.26 -10.24 0.82
C ARG A 198 -4.89 -11.63 1.34
N ILE A 199 -3.61 -11.87 1.62
CA ILE A 199 -3.14 -13.13 2.25
C ILE A 199 -3.78 -13.33 3.62
N CYS A 200 -3.93 -12.25 4.38
CA CYS A 200 -4.58 -12.28 5.69
C CYS A 200 -6.09 -12.47 5.62
N GLY A 201 -6.69 -12.43 4.42
CA GLY A 201 -8.12 -12.65 4.21
C GLY A 201 -8.99 -11.41 4.42
N LEU A 202 -8.42 -10.19 4.39
CA LEU A 202 -9.22 -8.97 4.39
C LEU A 202 -9.97 -8.82 3.07
N ASP A 203 -11.15 -8.20 3.13
CA ASP A 203 -11.94 -7.91 1.94
C ASP A 203 -11.30 -6.80 1.10
N MET A 204 -11.56 -6.84 -0.21
CA MET A 204 -10.94 -5.92 -1.16
C MET A 204 -11.33 -4.46 -0.95
N ASP A 205 -12.51 -4.19 -0.38
CA ASP A 205 -13.00 -2.83 -0.20
C ASP A 205 -12.23 -2.17 0.96
N THR A 206 -12.07 -2.87 2.09
CA THR A 206 -11.18 -2.47 3.20
C THR A 206 -9.73 -2.27 2.73
N ILE A 207 -9.23 -3.14 1.86
CA ILE A 207 -7.86 -3.04 1.33
C ILE A 207 -7.69 -1.78 0.47
N ARG A 208 -8.67 -1.46 -0.38
CA ARG A 208 -8.65 -0.23 -1.19
C ARG A 208 -8.74 1.00 -0.30
N GLU A 209 -9.60 1.00 0.72
CA GLU A 209 -9.69 2.10 1.68
C GLU A 209 -8.36 2.34 2.41
N GLU A 210 -7.69 1.29 2.88
CA GLU A 210 -6.35 1.40 3.48
C GLU A 210 -5.35 1.97 2.46
N TYR A 211 -5.34 1.46 1.23
CA TYR A 211 -4.47 1.96 0.17
C TYR A 211 -4.68 3.46 -0.10
N HIS A 212 -5.93 3.89 -0.26
CA HIS A 212 -6.31 5.29 -0.49
C HIS A 212 -5.96 6.19 0.69
N THR A 213 -6.07 5.69 1.92
CA THR A 213 -5.69 6.43 3.13
C THR A 213 -4.20 6.83 3.08
N TYR A 214 -3.31 5.93 2.66
CA TYR A 214 -1.87 6.22 2.58
C TYR A 214 -1.44 6.88 1.26
N ALA A 215 -2.12 6.60 0.14
CA ALA A 215 -1.78 7.19 -1.15
C ALA A 215 -2.35 8.61 -1.30
N GLY A 216 -3.54 8.86 -0.75
CA GLY A 216 -4.30 10.09 -0.87
C GLY A 216 -4.58 10.45 -2.33
N LYS A 217 -4.45 11.74 -2.67
CA LYS A 217 -4.59 12.25 -4.06
C LYS A 217 -3.63 11.61 -5.09
N LYS A 218 -2.68 10.79 -4.64
CA LYS A 218 -1.71 10.08 -5.47
C LYS A 218 -2.06 8.60 -5.64
N ALA A 219 -3.23 8.14 -5.21
CA ALA A 219 -3.69 6.78 -5.48
C ALA A 219 -3.71 6.49 -6.99
N ARG A 220 -3.29 5.29 -7.37
CA ARG A 220 -3.23 4.82 -8.75
C ARG A 220 -4.15 3.66 -8.96
N PHE A 221 -4.96 3.73 -10.00
CA PHE A 221 -5.83 2.66 -10.41
C PHE A 221 -5.03 1.41 -10.81
N LEU A 222 -3.88 1.57 -11.49
CA LEU A 222 -3.06 0.41 -11.89
C LEU A 222 -2.45 -0.35 -10.71
N ASP A 223 -2.29 0.30 -9.55
CA ASP A 223 -1.88 -0.39 -8.32
C ASP A 223 -3.00 -1.31 -7.82
N GLU A 224 -4.25 -0.87 -7.92
CA GLU A 224 -5.43 -1.64 -7.49
C GLU A 224 -5.69 -2.84 -8.40
N VAL A 225 -5.61 -2.62 -9.71
CA VAL A 225 -5.61 -3.71 -10.70
C VAL A 225 -4.55 -4.74 -10.33
N PHE A 226 -3.34 -4.29 -10.02
CA PHE A 226 -2.24 -5.19 -9.70
C PHE A 226 -2.54 -6.01 -8.45
N PHE A 227 -2.84 -5.38 -7.32
CA PHE A 227 -3.01 -6.13 -6.09
C PHE A 227 -4.29 -6.97 -6.07
N GLU A 228 -5.31 -6.63 -6.85
CA GLU A 228 -6.51 -7.46 -7.03
C GLU A 228 -6.23 -8.73 -7.84
N ASN A 229 -5.45 -8.61 -8.91
CA ASN A 229 -5.14 -9.72 -9.81
C ASN A 229 -3.88 -10.51 -9.42
N PHE A 230 -3.14 -10.09 -8.39
CA PHE A 230 -1.96 -10.82 -7.93
C PHE A 230 -2.32 -12.26 -7.53
N ASP A 231 -1.62 -13.23 -8.11
CA ASP A 231 -1.82 -14.66 -7.80
C ASP A 231 -1.24 -15.01 -6.42
N LEU A 232 -2.13 -15.14 -5.44
CA LEU A 232 -1.76 -15.48 -4.06
C LEU A 232 -1.12 -16.86 -3.95
N ASN A 233 -1.42 -17.81 -4.86
CA ASN A 233 -0.92 -19.18 -4.77
C ASN A 233 0.62 -19.25 -4.75
N LEU A 234 1.28 -18.24 -5.32
CA LEU A 234 2.75 -18.07 -5.30
C LEU A 234 3.34 -17.99 -3.89
N VAL A 235 2.55 -17.59 -2.89
CA VAL A 235 2.99 -17.32 -1.52
C VAL A 235 2.13 -17.98 -0.43
N MET A 236 0.96 -18.53 -0.77
CA MET A 236 0.03 -19.13 0.22
C MET A 236 0.64 -20.26 1.04
N TRP A 237 1.54 -21.07 0.47
CA TRP A 237 2.21 -22.14 1.22
C TRP A 237 2.99 -21.59 2.42
N MET A 238 3.73 -20.48 2.23
CA MET A 238 4.48 -19.81 3.29
C MET A 238 3.55 -19.09 4.25
N ALA A 239 2.51 -18.44 3.74
CA ALA A 239 1.51 -17.78 4.58
C ALA A 239 0.85 -18.75 5.57
N ARG A 240 0.62 -20.00 5.18
CA ARG A 240 0.12 -21.04 6.08
C ARG A 240 1.17 -21.46 7.12
N GLN A 241 2.42 -21.68 6.69
CA GLN A 241 3.51 -22.05 7.60
C GLN A 241 3.72 -21.00 8.70
N GLU A 242 3.71 -19.71 8.33
CA GLU A 242 3.91 -18.58 9.23
C GLU A 242 2.62 -18.11 9.94
N LYS A 243 1.49 -18.79 9.71
CA LYS A 243 0.17 -18.50 10.29
C LYS A 243 -0.34 -17.07 9.99
N TRP A 244 -0.16 -16.64 8.75
CA TRP A 244 -0.76 -15.41 8.20
C TRP A 244 -2.04 -15.67 7.42
N ALA A 245 -2.18 -16.85 6.81
CA ALA A 245 -3.31 -17.17 5.95
C ALA A 245 -4.66 -17.13 6.71
N GLY A 246 -5.56 -16.21 6.32
CA GLY A 246 -6.90 -16.10 6.90
C GLY A 246 -6.93 -15.69 8.38
N THR A 247 -5.82 -15.19 8.93
CA THR A 247 -5.78 -14.70 10.30
C THR A 247 -6.67 -13.46 10.40
N LYS A 248 -7.73 -13.50 11.22
CA LYS A 248 -8.55 -12.33 11.55
C LYS A 248 -7.66 -11.30 12.25
N ILE A 249 -7.06 -10.42 11.47
CA ILE A 249 -6.25 -9.32 11.95
C ILE A 249 -7.23 -8.21 12.26
N GLU A 250 -7.38 -7.87 13.54
CA GLU A 250 -8.18 -6.73 13.96
C GLU A 250 -7.60 -5.47 13.30
N CYS A 251 -8.33 -4.93 12.32
CA CYS A 251 -8.04 -3.61 11.78
C CYS A 251 -8.49 -2.59 12.84
N GLY A 252 -7.67 -1.57 13.13
CA GLY A 252 -7.91 -0.60 14.21
C GLY A 252 -9.16 0.28 14.08
N SER A 253 -10.06 -0.01 13.13
CA SER A 253 -11.42 0.52 13.07
C SER A 253 -12.36 -0.55 13.62
N GLY A 254 -13.00 -0.29 14.77
CA GLY A 254 -13.91 -1.22 15.46
C GLY A 254 -15.22 -1.54 14.74
N LEU A 255 -15.17 -1.91 13.46
CA LEU A 255 -16.28 -2.47 12.71
C LEU A 255 -15.98 -3.95 12.41
N GLU A 256 -16.70 -4.84 13.09
CA GLU A 256 -16.79 -6.24 12.70
C GLU A 256 -17.44 -6.34 11.32
N CYS A 257 -16.66 -6.69 10.30
CA CYS A 257 -17.19 -6.94 8.96
C CYS A 257 -17.81 -8.34 8.90
N LYS A 258 -19.14 -8.42 8.84
CA LYS A 258 -19.92 -9.65 8.69
C LYS A 258 -20.13 -10.00 7.22
N HIS A 259 -19.06 -10.26 6.46
CA HIS A 259 -19.21 -10.87 5.13
C HIS A 259 -18.10 -11.88 4.87
N GLU A 260 -18.44 -13.16 5.03
CA GLU A 260 -17.61 -14.30 4.63
C GLU A 260 -17.68 -14.45 3.11
N HIS A 261 -16.55 -14.26 2.42
CA HIS A 261 -16.44 -14.58 1.01
C HIS A 261 -15.92 -16.02 0.85
N GLU A 262 -16.82 -16.91 0.43
CA GLU A 262 -16.60 -18.35 0.26
C GLU A 262 -15.46 -18.70 -0.72
N GLU A 263 -15.09 -17.77 -1.61
CA GLU A 263 -14.04 -17.91 -2.63
C GLU A 263 -12.62 -17.85 -2.04
N VAL A 264 -12.39 -17.03 -1.01
CA VAL A 264 -11.09 -16.95 -0.32
C VAL A 264 -10.89 -18.19 0.55
N THR A 265 -11.93 -18.65 1.25
CA THR A 265 -11.89 -19.91 2.02
C THR A 265 -11.56 -21.12 1.16
N LYS A 266 -12.11 -21.22 -0.08
CA LYS A 266 -11.81 -22.35 -0.99
C LYS A 266 -10.38 -22.33 -1.54
N ALA A 267 -9.79 -21.15 -1.77
CA ALA A 267 -8.36 -21.02 -2.12
C ALA A 267 -7.45 -21.26 -0.90
N VAL A 268 -7.90 -20.88 0.30
CA VAL A 268 -7.20 -21.08 1.58
C VAL A 268 -7.15 -22.56 1.98
N GLU A 269 -8.15 -23.37 1.67
CA GLU A 269 -8.15 -24.81 2.00
C GLU A 269 -7.42 -25.71 0.98
N ASN A 270 -7.39 -25.36 -0.32
CA ASN A 270 -6.97 -26.31 -1.37
C ASN A 270 -5.57 -26.11 -1.97
N ALA A 271 -4.78 -25.12 -1.54
CA ALA A 271 -3.46 -24.87 -2.15
C ALA A 271 -2.32 -25.68 -1.49
N PRO A 272 -1.30 -26.14 -2.24
CA PRO A 272 -0.29 -27.06 -1.76
C PRO A 272 0.55 -26.52 -0.59
N LEU A 273 0.98 -27.43 0.30
CA LEU A 273 1.86 -27.15 1.45
C LEU A 273 3.35 -27.00 1.07
N SER A 274 3.67 -27.21 -0.19
CA SER A 274 5.01 -27.09 -0.77
C SER A 274 5.02 -25.99 -1.83
N PRO A 275 6.18 -25.35 -2.08
CA PRO A 275 6.30 -24.39 -3.19
C PRO A 275 5.89 -25.03 -4.53
N PRO A 276 5.38 -24.25 -5.49
CA PRO A 276 5.08 -24.76 -6.82
C PRO A 276 6.35 -25.36 -7.45
N THR A 277 6.21 -26.54 -8.05
CA THR A 277 7.30 -27.33 -8.67
C THR A 277 7.79 -26.74 -10.00
N THR A 278 7.03 -25.82 -10.59
CA THR A 278 7.46 -25.03 -11.74
C THR A 278 8.30 -23.84 -11.28
N PRO A 279 9.56 -23.71 -11.72
CA PRO A 279 10.33 -22.50 -11.44
C PRO A 279 9.60 -21.29 -12.04
N VAL A 280 9.42 -20.25 -11.25
CA VAL A 280 9.03 -18.94 -11.77
C VAL A 280 10.21 -18.49 -12.64
N MET A 281 10.05 -18.59 -13.96
CA MET A 281 11.04 -18.13 -14.94
C MET A 281 11.11 -16.60 -14.84
N CYS A 282 11.92 -16.09 -13.91
CA CYS A 282 12.23 -14.67 -13.87
C CYS A 282 13.17 -14.42 -15.07
N LEU A 283 12.66 -13.72 -16.09
CA LEU A 283 13.48 -13.30 -17.23
C LEU A 283 14.60 -12.40 -16.69
N ALA A 284 15.80 -12.96 -16.57
CA ALA A 284 16.99 -12.19 -16.27
C ALA A 284 17.18 -11.18 -17.41
N VAL A 285 17.10 -9.88 -17.08
CA VAL A 285 17.57 -8.84 -17.98
C VAL A 285 19.10 -8.89 -17.93
N PRO A 286 19.80 -9.02 -19.06
CA PRO A 286 21.26 -9.02 -19.06
C PRO A 286 21.78 -7.69 -18.50
N GLU A 287 22.74 -7.77 -17.58
CA GLU A 287 23.51 -6.62 -17.12
C GLU A 287 24.12 -5.92 -18.36
N PRO A 288 24.12 -4.57 -18.41
CA PRO A 288 24.95 -3.89 -19.39
C PRO A 288 26.41 -4.23 -19.07
N LEU A 289 27.05 -4.94 -20.00
CA LEU A 289 28.49 -5.18 -19.96
C LEU A 289 29.25 -3.84 -19.93
N PRO A 290 30.44 -3.82 -19.28
CA PRO A 290 31.18 -2.60 -18.94
C PRO A 290 31.59 -1.75 -20.14
#